data_AF-A0A9D6T179-F1
#
_entry.id   AF-A0A9D6T179-F1
#
_cell.length_a   1.000
_cell.length_b   1.000
_cell.length_c   1.000
_cell.angle_alpha   90.00
_cell.angle_beta   90.00
_cell.angle_gamma   90.00
#
_symmetry.space_group_name_H-M   'P 1'
#
loop_
_entity.id
_entity.type
_entity.pdbx_description
1 polymer ?
#
loop_
_entity_poly.entity_id
_entity_poly.type
_entity_poly.pdbx_seq_one_letter_code
_entity_poly.pdbx_strand_id
1 'polypeptide(L)'
;MAGDESAREGITGGVREALDALLDRAIDAVQVLRKRNVELEQALAEANKKLSYYEDLSGNALTSLEESFQRQAKDLEETRGRLASLQETFGKAFREVRSQSQQLVESLEAANKRLSFYERLLDVRTLAAAESSPSGAEEGARSDSEISDQEEEGRLEGERRAADELNQEALRPISVPVTSRWPSNDGAPADGWGYNRMEIIVSPFSHFDTIARFLNAVRALPGLSELRSQSFQKGVLHLAAVYSGDIPLSACLRELPDWQVRVIEDSPGRIEAVVESLGTRVGGSGAG
;
A
#
# COMPACT_ATOMS: atom_id res chain seq x y z
N MET A 1 56.26 96.31 11.39
CA MET A 1 55.38 95.52 10.50
C MET A 1 55.80 94.05 10.34
N ALA A 2 56.63 93.48 11.24
CA ALA A 2 57.11 92.09 11.13
C ALA A 2 56.27 91.04 11.90
N GLY A 3 55.13 91.44 12.50
CA GLY A 3 54.31 90.57 13.35
C GLY A 3 53.15 89.88 12.63
N ASP A 4 52.83 90.27 11.40
CA ASP A 4 51.65 89.78 10.66
C ASP A 4 51.98 88.62 9.70
N GLU A 5 53.26 88.35 9.45
CA GLU A 5 53.73 87.32 8.52
C GLU A 5 53.82 85.95 9.20
N SER A 6 54.25 85.90 10.47
CA SER A 6 54.35 84.65 11.26
C SER A 6 52.98 84.05 11.61
N ALA A 7 51.94 84.87 11.77
CA ALA A 7 50.57 84.40 11.99
C ALA A 7 49.96 83.79 10.72
N ARG A 8 50.34 84.29 9.53
CA ARG A 8 49.88 83.74 8.24
C ARG A 8 50.54 82.41 7.90
N GLU A 9 51.81 82.19 8.26
CA GLU A 9 52.49 80.90 8.08
C GLU A 9 51.94 79.79 9.01
N GLY A 10 51.51 80.13 10.23
CA GLY A 10 50.89 79.15 11.14
C GLY A 10 49.53 78.63 10.65
N ILE A 11 48.74 79.49 10.01
CA ILE A 11 47.42 79.13 9.48
C ILE A 11 47.56 78.25 8.23
N THR A 12 48.51 78.56 7.34
CA THR A 12 48.73 77.76 6.12
C THR A 12 49.34 76.39 6.43
N GLY A 13 50.18 76.29 7.46
CA GLY A 13 50.71 75.01 7.95
C GLY A 13 49.62 74.07 8.49
N GLY A 14 48.74 74.57 9.37
CA GLY A 14 47.66 73.77 9.94
C GLY A 14 46.60 73.32 8.92
N VAL A 15 46.31 74.17 7.91
CA VAL A 15 45.41 73.78 6.82
C VAL A 15 46.02 72.66 5.97
N ARG A 16 47.33 72.71 5.69
CA ARG A 16 48.01 71.67 4.91
C ARG A 16 48.03 70.33 5.65
N GLU A 17 48.36 70.33 6.93
CA GLU A 17 48.38 69.12 7.76
C GLU A 17 46.98 68.48 7.86
N ALA A 18 45.92 69.28 8.02
CA ALA A 18 44.55 68.79 8.02
C ALA A 18 44.14 68.18 6.66
N LEU A 19 44.64 68.76 5.56
CA LEU A 19 44.34 68.29 4.20
C LEU A 19 45.09 66.99 3.88
N ASP A 20 46.35 66.87 4.32
CA ASP A 20 47.14 65.64 4.21
C ASP A 20 46.49 64.51 5.05
N ALA A 21 46.08 64.79 6.29
CA ALA A 21 45.38 63.81 7.14
C ALA A 21 44.03 63.36 6.55
N LEU A 22 43.30 64.27 5.88
CA LEU A 22 42.07 63.94 5.19
C LEU A 22 42.34 63.07 3.94
N LEU A 23 43.41 63.36 3.21
CA LEU A 23 43.84 62.58 2.05
C LEU A 23 44.20 61.14 2.47
N ASP A 24 44.99 60.98 3.53
CA ASP A 24 45.37 59.67 4.07
C ASP A 24 44.13 58.87 4.48
N ARG A 25 43.19 59.50 5.20
CA ARG A 25 41.92 58.85 5.58
C ARG A 25 41.08 58.45 4.37
N ALA A 26 41.06 59.26 3.32
CA ALA A 26 40.37 58.94 2.08
C ALA A 26 41.03 57.76 1.34
N ILE A 27 42.36 57.71 1.31
CA ILE A 27 43.13 56.60 0.73
C ILE A 27 42.83 55.30 1.49
N ASP A 28 42.88 55.32 2.82
CA ASP A 28 42.55 54.16 3.66
C ASP A 28 41.12 53.67 3.42
N ALA A 29 40.15 54.59 3.36
CA ALA A 29 38.76 54.25 3.07
C ALA A 29 38.61 53.58 1.68
N VAL A 30 39.31 54.08 0.66
CA VAL A 30 39.33 53.48 -0.69
C VAL A 30 39.95 52.08 -0.67
N GLN A 31 41.03 51.88 0.09
CA GLN A 31 41.66 50.55 0.22
C GLN A 31 40.73 49.54 0.92
N VAL A 32 40.05 49.95 1.99
CA VAL A 32 39.04 49.13 2.67
C VAL A 32 37.89 48.77 1.72
N LEU A 33 37.38 49.74 0.95
CA LEU A 33 36.34 49.49 -0.04
C LEU A 33 36.80 48.53 -1.14
N ARG A 34 38.04 48.66 -1.63
CA ARG A 34 38.61 47.73 -2.63
C ARG A 34 38.70 46.31 -2.07
N LYS A 35 39.21 46.15 -0.84
CA LYS A 35 39.30 44.84 -0.20
C LYS A 35 37.91 44.20 -0.06
N ARG A 36 36.93 44.97 0.41
CA ARG A 36 35.55 44.50 0.55
C ARG A 36 34.91 44.16 -0.79
N ASN A 37 35.25 44.88 -1.87
CA ASN A 37 34.76 44.55 -3.21
C ASN A 37 35.30 43.19 -3.69
N VAL A 38 36.59 42.91 -3.46
CA VAL A 38 37.18 41.60 -3.77
C VAL A 38 36.52 40.48 -2.95
N GLU A 39 36.29 40.70 -1.66
CA GLU A 39 35.58 39.74 -0.80
C GLU A 39 34.15 39.47 -1.30
N LEU A 40 33.44 40.51 -1.76
CA LEU A 40 32.10 40.37 -2.36
C LEU A 40 32.13 39.61 -3.69
N GLU A 41 33.11 39.88 -4.56
CA GLU A 41 33.29 39.14 -5.81
C GLU A 41 33.56 37.66 -5.56
N GLN A 42 34.39 37.33 -4.57
CA GLN A 42 34.64 35.94 -4.15
C GLN A 42 33.38 35.28 -3.60
N ALA A 43 32.65 35.95 -2.70
CA ALA A 43 31.41 35.43 -2.14
C ALA A 43 30.35 35.20 -3.24
N LEU A 44 30.26 36.09 -4.23
CA LEU A 44 29.36 35.95 -5.37
C LEU A 44 29.76 34.76 -6.25
N ALA A 45 31.05 34.57 -6.52
CA ALA A 45 31.55 33.42 -7.26
C ALA A 45 31.26 32.09 -6.54
N GLU A 46 31.44 32.04 -5.22
CA GLU A 46 31.08 30.88 -4.41
C GLU A 46 29.57 30.61 -4.40
N ALA A 47 28.75 31.66 -4.28
CA ALA A 47 27.30 31.54 -4.33
C ALA A 47 26.82 31.00 -5.68
N ASN A 48 27.37 31.49 -6.79
CA ASN A 48 27.06 30.98 -8.13
C ASN A 48 27.49 29.52 -8.31
N LYS A 49 28.63 29.12 -7.76
CA LYS A 49 29.07 27.71 -7.76
C LYS A 49 28.09 26.82 -6.99
N LYS A 50 27.61 27.28 -5.83
CA LYS A 50 26.58 26.54 -5.07
C LYS A 50 25.26 26.47 -5.82
N LEU A 51 24.84 27.56 -6.46
CA LEU A 51 23.63 27.60 -7.29
C LEU A 51 23.69 26.53 -8.40
N SER A 52 24.78 26.51 -9.17
CA SER A 52 25.00 25.50 -10.22
C SER A 52 24.97 24.07 -9.67
N TYR A 53 25.56 23.81 -8.51
CA TYR A 53 25.49 22.50 -7.87
C TYR A 53 24.06 22.07 -7.53
N TYR A 54 23.23 22.99 -7.01
CA TYR A 54 21.83 22.70 -6.71
C TYR A 54 20.98 22.55 -7.97
N GLU A 55 21.25 23.32 -9.02
CA GLU A 55 20.61 23.16 -10.32
C GLU A 55 20.88 21.76 -10.89
N ASP A 56 22.14 21.31 -10.89
CA ASP A 56 22.51 19.97 -11.34
C ASP A 56 21.87 18.87 -10.48
N LEU A 57 21.89 19.03 -9.15
CA LEU A 57 21.29 18.07 -8.23
C LEU A 57 19.77 17.96 -8.46
N SER A 58 19.08 19.09 -8.62
CA SER A 58 17.65 19.13 -8.87
C SER A 58 17.29 18.56 -10.25
N GLY A 59 18.09 18.82 -11.29
CA GLY A 59 17.90 18.28 -12.63
C GLY A 59 18.09 16.76 -12.68
N ASN A 60 19.10 16.24 -11.97
CA ASN A 60 19.33 14.80 -11.86
C ASN A 60 18.21 14.11 -11.08
N ALA A 61 17.76 14.71 -9.97
CA ALA A 61 16.64 14.18 -9.19
C ALA A 61 15.33 14.17 -10.01
N LEU A 62 15.07 15.22 -10.79
CA LEU A 62 13.89 15.29 -11.66
C LEU A 62 13.93 14.22 -12.75
N THR A 63 15.08 14.05 -13.41
CA THR A 63 15.28 13.02 -14.44
C THR A 63 15.08 11.61 -13.85
N SER A 64 15.66 11.34 -12.68
CA SER A 64 15.49 10.05 -12.00
C SER A 64 14.02 9.77 -11.62
N LEU A 65 13.32 10.80 -11.15
CA LEU A 65 11.91 10.71 -10.81
C LEU A 65 11.06 10.44 -12.06
N GLU A 66 11.32 11.13 -13.17
CA GLU A 66 10.64 10.93 -14.45
C GLU A 66 10.83 9.50 -14.98
N GLU A 67 12.06 8.97 -14.96
CA GLU A 67 12.33 7.58 -15.34
C GLU A 67 11.56 6.59 -14.46
N SER A 68 11.45 6.86 -13.15
CA SER A 68 10.70 6.00 -12.24
C SER A 68 9.20 5.97 -12.55
N PHE A 69 8.61 7.12 -12.89
CA PHE A 69 7.21 7.20 -13.30
C PHE A 69 6.97 6.52 -14.65
N GLN A 70 7.88 6.66 -15.61
CA GLN A 70 7.78 5.96 -16.89
C GLN A 70 7.83 4.43 -16.72
N ARG A 71 8.70 3.92 -15.83
CA ARG A 71 8.75 2.49 -15.51
C ARG A 71 7.45 2.02 -14.86
N GLN A 72 6.92 2.76 -13.88
CA GLN A 72 5.65 2.41 -13.24
C GLN A 72 4.47 2.43 -14.22
N ALA A 73 4.42 3.41 -15.13
CA ALA A 73 3.38 3.48 -16.15
C ALA A 73 3.43 2.26 -17.09
N LYS A 74 4.64 1.85 -17.49
CA LYS A 74 4.84 0.65 -18.30
C LYS A 74 4.40 -0.63 -17.56
N ASP A 75 4.77 -0.78 -16.28
CA ASP A 75 4.37 -1.93 -15.47
C ASP A 75 2.83 -1.99 -15.32
N LEU A 76 2.17 -0.84 -15.15
CA LEU A 76 0.71 -0.75 -15.11
C LEU A 76 0.05 -1.15 -16.43
N GLU A 77 0.66 -0.79 -17.56
CA GLU A 77 0.17 -1.19 -18.88
C GLU A 77 0.33 -2.70 -19.11
N GLU A 78 1.47 -3.28 -18.71
CA GLU A 78 1.69 -4.73 -18.78
C GLU A 78 0.71 -5.51 -17.89
N THR A 79 0.49 -5.06 -16.65
CA THR A 79 -0.47 -5.70 -15.74
C THR A 79 -1.90 -5.59 -16.24
N ARG A 80 -2.28 -4.45 -16.83
CA ARG A 80 -3.59 -4.29 -17.49
C ARG A 80 -3.74 -5.23 -18.68
N GLY A 81 -2.70 -5.41 -19.48
CA GLY A 81 -2.69 -6.37 -20.60
C GLY A 81 -2.88 -7.82 -20.12
N ARG A 82 -2.19 -8.21 -19.04
CA ARG A 82 -2.38 -9.54 -18.41
C ARG A 82 -3.77 -9.74 -17.84
N LEU A 83 -4.36 -8.70 -17.24
CA LEU A 83 -5.73 -8.77 -16.73
C LEU A 83 -6.74 -8.94 -17.88
N ALA A 84 -6.54 -8.23 -19.00
CA ALA A 84 -7.40 -8.36 -20.17
C ALA A 84 -7.34 -9.76 -20.79
N SER A 85 -6.14 -10.34 -20.92
CA SER A 85 -6.00 -11.72 -21.41
C SER A 85 -6.63 -12.74 -20.46
N LEU A 86 -6.50 -12.55 -19.15
CA LEU A 86 -7.15 -13.38 -18.14
C LEU A 86 -8.68 -13.29 -18.20
N GLN A 87 -9.23 -12.10 -18.41
CA GLN A 87 -10.67 -11.92 -18.62
C GLN A 87 -11.15 -12.64 -19.88
N GLU A 88 -10.36 -12.63 -20.95
CA GLU A 88 -10.69 -13.35 -22.18
C GLU A 88 -10.67 -14.88 -21.97
N THR A 89 -9.66 -15.41 -21.28
CA THR A 89 -9.56 -16.86 -21.00
C THR A 89 -10.71 -17.34 -20.11
N PHE A 90 -11.03 -16.60 -19.04
CA PHE A 90 -12.21 -16.91 -18.21
C PHE A 90 -13.50 -16.81 -19.03
N GLY A 91 -13.66 -15.78 -19.86
CA GLY A 91 -14.84 -15.63 -20.72
C GLY A 91 -15.01 -16.77 -21.73
N LYS A 92 -13.92 -17.39 -22.21
CA LYS A 92 -13.96 -18.61 -23.03
C LYS A 92 -14.36 -19.82 -22.19
N ALA A 93 -13.71 -20.03 -21.04
CA ALA A 93 -13.99 -21.15 -20.15
C ALA A 93 -15.45 -21.16 -19.68
N PHE A 94 -16.02 -20.01 -19.28
CA PHE A 94 -17.42 -19.93 -18.86
C PHE A 94 -18.41 -20.26 -19.99
N ARG A 95 -18.11 -19.85 -21.23
CA ARG A 95 -18.97 -20.20 -22.38
C ARG A 95 -18.93 -21.69 -22.67
N GLU A 96 -17.76 -22.30 -22.56
CA GLU A 96 -17.60 -23.75 -22.72
C GLU A 96 -18.37 -24.52 -21.66
N VAL A 97 -18.18 -24.19 -20.37
CA VAL A 97 -18.92 -24.80 -19.25
C VAL A 97 -20.42 -24.65 -19.42
N ARG A 98 -20.89 -23.48 -19.86
CA ARG A 98 -22.31 -23.25 -20.13
C ARG A 98 -22.84 -24.12 -21.27
N SER A 99 -22.08 -24.28 -22.35
CA SER A 99 -22.41 -25.16 -23.47
C SER A 99 -22.52 -26.62 -23.01
N GLN A 100 -21.52 -27.10 -22.27
CA GLN A 100 -21.52 -28.47 -21.72
C GLN A 100 -22.69 -28.71 -20.77
N SER A 101 -22.98 -27.75 -19.88
CA SER A 101 -24.13 -27.84 -18.98
C SER A 101 -25.45 -27.92 -19.75
N GLN A 102 -25.60 -27.18 -20.85
CA GLN A 102 -26.80 -27.24 -21.67
C GLN A 102 -26.95 -28.59 -22.40
N GLN A 103 -25.85 -29.12 -22.94
CA GLN A 103 -25.83 -30.46 -23.54
C GLN A 103 -26.19 -31.56 -22.53
N LEU A 104 -25.72 -31.43 -21.28
CA LEU A 104 -26.05 -32.38 -20.22
C LEU A 104 -27.54 -32.36 -19.87
N VAL A 105 -28.14 -31.17 -19.79
CA VAL A 105 -29.59 -31.01 -19.57
C VAL A 105 -30.37 -31.65 -20.71
N GLU A 106 -30.00 -31.39 -21.96
CA GLU A 106 -30.65 -32.00 -23.13
C GLU A 106 -30.53 -33.53 -23.13
N SER A 107 -29.36 -34.05 -22.74
CA SER A 107 -29.11 -35.49 -22.61
C SER A 107 -29.96 -36.13 -21.50
N LEU A 108 -30.06 -35.47 -20.34
CA LEU A 108 -30.91 -35.90 -19.22
C LEU A 108 -32.39 -35.90 -19.61
N GLU A 109 -32.88 -34.87 -20.31
CA GLU A 109 -34.24 -34.84 -20.82
C GLU A 109 -34.51 -35.98 -21.81
N ALA A 110 -33.56 -36.27 -22.71
CA ALA A 110 -33.67 -37.38 -23.65
C ALA A 110 -33.70 -38.74 -22.93
N ALA A 111 -32.85 -38.93 -21.91
CA ALA A 111 -32.83 -40.14 -21.09
C ALA A 111 -34.14 -40.33 -20.32
N ASN A 112 -34.67 -39.26 -19.72
CA ASN A 112 -35.93 -39.31 -18.98
C ASN A 112 -37.13 -39.65 -19.89
N LYS A 113 -37.15 -39.10 -21.12
CA LYS A 113 -38.14 -39.50 -22.14
C LYS A 113 -38.06 -41.00 -22.47
N ARG A 114 -36.86 -41.56 -22.62
CA ARG A 114 -36.68 -43.00 -22.84
C ARG A 114 -37.18 -43.84 -21.67
N LEU A 115 -36.86 -43.44 -20.43
CA LEU A 115 -37.37 -44.09 -19.23
C LEU A 115 -38.91 -44.12 -19.20
N SER A 116 -39.55 -42.98 -19.44
CA SER A 116 -41.02 -42.89 -19.46
C SER A 116 -41.67 -43.77 -20.55
N PHE A 117 -40.96 -44.00 -21.66
CA PHE A 117 -41.42 -44.91 -22.71
C PHE A 117 -41.33 -46.37 -22.25
N TYR A 118 -40.24 -46.76 -21.59
CA TYR A 118 -40.09 -48.11 -21.03
C TYR A 118 -41.11 -48.40 -19.94
N GLU A 119 -41.41 -47.45 -19.06
CA GLU A 119 -42.46 -47.59 -18.04
C GLU A 119 -43.82 -47.88 -18.69
N ARG A 120 -44.19 -47.14 -19.75
CA ARG A 120 -45.43 -47.40 -20.50
C ARG A 120 -45.47 -48.78 -21.15
N LEU A 121 -44.34 -49.26 -21.68
CA LEU A 121 -44.27 -50.60 -22.27
C LEU A 121 -44.46 -51.70 -21.21
N LEU A 122 -43.92 -51.50 -20.01
CA LEU A 122 -44.13 -52.40 -18.88
C LEU A 122 -45.61 -52.42 -18.45
N ASP A 123 -46.25 -51.26 -18.36
CA ASP A 123 -47.69 -51.16 -18.05
C ASP A 123 -48.55 -51.89 -19.10
N VAL A 124 -48.25 -51.74 -20.39
CA VAL A 124 -48.97 -52.47 -21.45
C VAL A 124 -48.77 -53.98 -21.34
N ARG A 125 -47.55 -54.43 -21.03
CA ARG A 125 -47.25 -55.86 -20.88
C ARG A 125 -47.94 -56.47 -19.66
N THR A 126 -48.01 -55.74 -18.55
CA THR A 126 -48.72 -56.21 -17.35
C THR A 126 -50.24 -56.27 -17.57
N LEU A 127 -50.81 -55.31 -18.29
CA LEU A 127 -52.22 -55.36 -18.71
C LEU A 127 -52.51 -56.54 -19.65
N ALA A 128 -51.64 -56.80 -20.64
CA ALA A 128 -51.78 -57.94 -21.55
C ALA A 128 -51.62 -59.31 -20.83
N ALA A 129 -50.76 -59.38 -19.81
CA ALA A 129 -50.61 -60.57 -18.97
C ALA A 129 -51.84 -60.82 -18.07
N ALA A 130 -52.53 -59.77 -17.63
CA ALA A 130 -53.77 -59.89 -16.86
C ALA A 130 -54.96 -60.39 -17.71
N GLU A 131 -55.00 -60.06 -19.00
CA GLU A 131 -56.02 -60.55 -19.94
C GLU A 131 -55.74 -61.97 -20.46
N SER A 132 -54.48 -62.41 -20.43
CA SER A 132 -54.04 -63.73 -20.87
C SER A 132 -53.86 -64.71 -19.70
N SER A 133 -54.89 -64.86 -18.87
CA SER A 133 -54.96 -65.91 -17.84
C SER A 133 -55.65 -67.18 -18.40
N PRO A 134 -54.92 -68.16 -18.94
CA PRO A 134 -55.39 -69.53 -19.06
C PRO A 134 -54.98 -70.31 -17.81
N SER A 135 -55.98 -70.86 -17.14
CA SER A 135 -55.83 -71.99 -16.24
C SER A 135 -55.13 -73.15 -16.96
N GLY A 136 -53.93 -73.54 -16.54
CA GLY A 136 -53.37 -74.85 -16.90
C GLY A 136 -51.84 -74.99 -16.84
N ALA A 137 -51.38 -75.70 -15.80
CA ALA A 137 -50.31 -76.69 -15.76
C ALA A 137 -48.88 -76.41 -16.28
N GLU A 138 -47.94 -76.55 -15.33
CA GLU A 138 -46.69 -77.33 -15.34
C GLU A 138 -45.43 -76.92 -16.15
N GLU A 139 -44.32 -77.06 -15.39
CA GLU A 139 -42.95 -77.46 -15.73
C GLU A 139 -42.03 -76.57 -16.58
N GLY A 140 -41.01 -76.05 -15.88
CA GLY A 140 -39.61 -76.43 -16.13
C GLY A 140 -38.87 -75.75 -17.27
N ALA A 141 -37.95 -74.83 -16.95
CA ALA A 141 -36.64 -74.74 -17.60
C ALA A 141 -35.72 -73.74 -16.88
N ARG A 142 -34.51 -74.21 -16.59
CA ARG A 142 -33.31 -73.42 -16.27
C ARG A 142 -33.03 -72.40 -17.37
N SER A 143 -32.44 -71.26 -17.00
CA SER A 143 -31.41 -70.59 -17.80
C SER A 143 -30.60 -69.64 -16.93
N ASP A 144 -29.28 -69.86 -16.97
CA ASP A 144 -28.22 -69.00 -16.47
C ASP A 144 -28.32 -67.58 -17.03
N SER A 145 -27.96 -66.60 -16.22
CA SER A 145 -27.63 -65.25 -16.67
C SER A 145 -26.62 -64.67 -15.70
N GLU A 146 -25.35 -65.06 -15.88
CA GLU A 146 -24.20 -64.34 -15.34
C GLU A 146 -24.23 -62.91 -15.90
N ILE A 147 -24.57 -61.95 -15.04
CA ILE A 147 -24.44 -60.52 -15.34
C ILE A 147 -23.00 -60.15 -15.02
N SER A 148 -22.31 -59.69 -16.06
CA SER A 148 -20.89 -59.35 -16.07
C SER A 148 -20.60 -58.14 -15.18
N ASP A 149 -19.95 -58.38 -14.04
CA ASP A 149 -19.49 -57.39 -13.05
C ASP A 149 -18.28 -56.54 -13.52
N GLN A 150 -17.91 -56.55 -14.82
CA GLN A 150 -16.67 -55.93 -15.30
C GLN A 150 -16.81 -54.52 -15.91
N GLU A 151 -18.02 -53.97 -16.06
CA GLU A 151 -18.20 -52.65 -16.70
C GLU A 151 -18.50 -51.48 -15.74
N GLU A 152 -18.77 -51.75 -14.45
CA GLU A 152 -19.07 -50.69 -13.47
C GLU A 152 -17.83 -50.05 -12.82
N GLU A 153 -16.68 -50.74 -12.79
CA GLU A 153 -15.46 -50.24 -12.13
C GLU A 153 -14.73 -49.14 -12.94
N GLY A 154 -14.80 -49.18 -14.27
CA GLY A 154 -14.10 -48.21 -15.14
C GLY A 154 -14.70 -46.81 -15.15
N ARG A 155 -15.97 -46.65 -14.74
CA ARG A 155 -16.70 -45.38 -14.79
C ARG A 155 -16.50 -44.51 -13.54
N LEU A 156 -16.23 -45.14 -12.39
CA LEU A 156 -16.01 -44.44 -11.12
C LEU A 156 -14.57 -43.89 -10.96
N GLU A 157 -13.58 -44.43 -11.70
CA GLU A 157 -12.20 -43.90 -11.68
C GLU A 157 -12.01 -42.61 -12.50
N GLY A 158 -12.85 -42.39 -13.52
CA GLY A 158 -12.81 -41.17 -14.34
C GLY A 158 -13.25 -39.91 -13.57
N GLU A 159 -14.28 -40.04 -12.72
CA GLU A 159 -14.81 -38.91 -11.94
C GLU A 159 -13.89 -38.51 -10.78
N ARG A 160 -13.15 -39.47 -10.19
CA ARG A 160 -12.19 -39.16 -9.10
C ARG A 160 -10.97 -38.37 -9.59
N ARG A 161 -10.47 -38.62 -10.80
CA ARG A 161 -9.32 -37.86 -11.36
C ARG A 161 -9.66 -36.41 -11.70
N ALA A 162 -10.88 -36.14 -12.18
CA ALA A 162 -11.32 -34.78 -12.49
C ALA A 162 -11.54 -33.92 -11.22
N ALA A 163 -11.94 -34.53 -10.10
CA ALA A 163 -12.11 -33.84 -8.83
C ALA A 163 -10.77 -33.45 -8.17
N ASP A 164 -9.74 -34.29 -8.30
CA ASP A 164 -8.41 -34.01 -7.74
C ASP A 164 -7.65 -32.92 -8.54
N GLU A 165 -7.90 -32.78 -9.84
CA GLU A 165 -7.25 -31.78 -10.69
C GLU A 165 -7.78 -30.35 -10.42
N LEU A 166 -9.09 -30.21 -10.15
CA LEU A 166 -9.71 -28.94 -9.75
C LEU A 166 -9.26 -28.46 -8.35
N ASN A 167 -8.92 -29.39 -7.46
CA ASN A 167 -8.51 -29.05 -6.10
C ASN A 167 -7.05 -28.61 -5.98
N GLN A 168 -6.19 -29.00 -6.94
CA GLN A 168 -4.78 -28.56 -6.98
C GLN A 168 -4.60 -27.14 -7.57
N GLU A 169 -5.53 -26.64 -8.38
CA GLU A 169 -5.47 -25.27 -8.92
C GLU A 169 -5.86 -24.20 -7.86
N ALA A 170 -6.70 -24.58 -6.88
CA ALA A 170 -7.25 -23.68 -5.85
C ALA A 170 -6.26 -23.33 -4.71
N LEU A 171 -5.10 -23.99 -4.64
CA LEU A 171 -4.11 -23.81 -3.56
C LEU A 171 -2.89 -22.98 -3.95
N ARG A 172 -2.91 -22.28 -5.09
CA ARG A 172 -1.82 -21.33 -5.41
C ARG A 172 -1.93 -20.09 -4.51
N PRO A 173 -0.92 -19.80 -3.66
CA PRO A 173 -0.94 -18.60 -2.84
C PRO A 173 -0.90 -17.36 -3.73
N ILE A 174 -1.94 -16.54 -3.63
CA ILE A 174 -2.01 -15.23 -4.28
C ILE A 174 -1.04 -14.30 -3.53
N SER A 175 0.20 -14.24 -4.00
CA SER A 175 1.17 -13.25 -3.56
C SER A 175 0.83 -11.91 -4.19
N VAL A 176 0.05 -11.09 -3.48
CA VAL A 176 -0.17 -9.68 -3.85
C VAL A 176 1.04 -8.87 -3.39
N PRO A 177 1.79 -8.20 -4.26
CA PRO A 177 2.83 -7.27 -3.82
C PRO A 177 2.16 -6.04 -3.21
N VAL A 178 2.31 -5.86 -1.89
CA VAL A 178 1.98 -4.58 -1.26
C VAL A 178 3.12 -3.61 -1.55
N THR A 179 2.92 -2.72 -2.51
CA THR A 179 3.79 -1.57 -2.73
C THR A 179 2.95 -0.29 -2.70
N SER A 180 2.69 0.19 -1.49
CA SER A 180 2.35 1.60 -1.26
C SER A 180 3.38 2.16 -0.29
N ARG A 181 4.65 2.17 -0.73
CA ARG A 181 5.72 2.89 -0.06
C ARG A 181 5.59 4.36 -0.50
N TRP A 182 5.10 5.22 0.39
CA TRP A 182 5.20 6.67 0.18
C TRP A 182 6.68 7.04 0.05
N PRO A 183 7.03 8.04 -0.79
CA PRO A 183 8.41 8.45 -0.98
C PRO A 183 8.98 8.90 0.38
N SER A 184 10.08 8.26 0.79
CA SER A 184 10.83 8.65 1.98
C SER A 184 11.22 10.13 1.89
N ASN A 185 11.08 10.83 3.00
CA ASN A 185 11.35 12.26 3.12
C ASN A 185 12.86 12.52 3.28
N ASP A 186 13.69 12.04 2.35
CA ASP A 186 15.16 12.11 2.43
C ASP A 186 15.74 13.50 2.06
N GLY A 187 14.95 14.59 2.14
CA GLY A 187 15.42 15.89 1.68
C GLY A 187 14.69 17.16 2.14
N ALA A 188 13.81 17.09 3.14
CA ALA A 188 13.20 18.32 3.67
C ALA A 188 14.16 19.00 4.69
N PRO A 189 14.50 20.30 4.52
CA PRO A 189 15.34 21.02 5.47
C PRO A 189 14.66 21.10 6.84
N ALA A 190 15.43 20.88 7.90
CA ALA A 190 14.97 20.73 9.28
C ALA A 190 14.42 22.02 9.94
N ASP A 191 14.28 23.11 9.18
CA ASP A 191 14.12 24.44 9.75
C ASP A 191 12.83 25.10 9.24
N GLY A 192 11.80 25.13 10.10
CA GLY A 192 10.71 26.11 10.00
C GLY A 192 9.29 25.53 9.89
N TRP A 193 8.70 25.21 11.05
CA TRP A 193 7.26 25.14 11.35
C TRP A 193 6.29 24.98 10.15
N GLY A 194 6.06 23.74 9.74
CA GLY A 194 5.06 23.40 8.72
C GLY A 194 4.79 21.90 8.69
N TYR A 195 3.91 21.43 9.58
CA TYR A 195 3.41 20.05 9.65
C TYR A 195 4.50 18.97 9.81
N ASN A 196 4.76 18.54 11.04
CA ASN A 196 5.57 17.35 11.30
C ASN A 196 4.79 16.11 10.88
N ARG A 197 4.94 15.74 9.61
CA ARG A 197 4.49 14.44 9.14
C ARG A 197 5.36 13.37 9.81
N MET A 198 4.70 12.45 10.49
CA MET A 198 5.33 11.34 11.21
C MET A 198 4.77 10.01 10.73
N GLU A 199 5.63 9.01 10.64
CA GLU A 199 5.23 7.61 10.54
C GLU A 199 5.03 7.02 11.94
N ILE A 200 3.92 6.33 12.17
CA ILE A 200 3.66 5.61 13.41
C ILE A 200 3.50 4.13 13.06
N ILE A 201 4.34 3.29 13.64
CA ILE A 201 4.33 1.83 13.45
C ILE A 201 3.88 1.21 14.76
N VAL A 202 2.74 0.50 14.74
CA VAL A 202 2.13 -0.04 15.95
C VAL A 202 1.82 -1.52 15.79
N SER A 203 2.22 -2.34 16.76
CA SER A 203 2.01 -3.80 16.75
C SER A 203 1.89 -4.38 18.17
N PRO A 204 1.42 -5.61 18.39
CA PRO A 204 0.65 -6.43 17.46
C PRO A 204 -0.85 -6.13 17.55
N PHE A 205 -1.54 -6.20 16.41
CA PHE A 205 -2.99 -6.27 16.33
C PHE A 205 -3.44 -7.62 15.77
N SER A 206 -4.38 -8.26 16.44
CA SER A 206 -4.94 -9.56 16.04
C SER A 206 -6.32 -9.47 15.39
N HIS A 207 -7.05 -8.37 15.59
CA HIS A 207 -8.43 -8.20 15.11
C HIS A 207 -8.64 -6.80 14.51
N PHE A 208 -9.43 -6.73 13.43
CA PHE A 208 -9.76 -5.46 12.77
C PHE A 208 -10.54 -4.49 13.66
N ASP A 209 -11.42 -4.99 14.55
CA ASP A 209 -12.17 -4.15 15.48
C ASP A 209 -11.25 -3.41 16.46
N THR A 210 -10.19 -4.08 16.92
CA THR A 210 -9.15 -3.48 17.78
C THR A 210 -8.42 -2.37 17.05
N ILE A 211 -8.11 -2.55 15.76
CA ILE A 211 -7.49 -1.52 14.93
C ILE A 211 -8.40 -0.30 14.81
N ALA A 212 -9.69 -0.50 14.52
CA ALA A 212 -10.64 0.60 14.37
C ALA A 212 -10.78 1.42 15.68
N ARG A 213 -10.86 0.75 16.83
CA ARG A 213 -10.88 1.40 18.14
C ARG A 213 -9.58 2.16 18.43
N PHE A 214 -8.42 1.59 18.10
CA PHE A 214 -7.13 2.23 18.27
C PHE A 214 -7.02 3.49 17.41
N LEU A 215 -7.37 3.39 16.11
CA LEU A 215 -7.38 4.52 15.20
C LEU A 215 -8.28 5.65 15.69
N ASN A 216 -9.45 5.34 16.24
CA ASN A 216 -10.35 6.34 16.80
C ASN A 216 -9.76 7.01 18.06
N ALA A 217 -9.08 6.24 18.92
CA ALA A 217 -8.40 6.79 20.09
C ALA A 217 -7.23 7.72 19.69
N VAL A 218 -6.41 7.31 18.70
CA VAL A 218 -5.33 8.14 18.17
C VAL A 218 -5.89 9.41 17.53
N ARG A 219 -6.97 9.32 16.74
CA ARG A 219 -7.65 10.49 16.15
C ARG A 219 -8.17 11.50 17.17
N ALA A 220 -8.44 11.08 18.40
CA ALA A 220 -8.90 11.95 19.46
C ALA A 220 -7.76 12.72 20.17
N LEU A 221 -6.50 12.49 19.81
CA LEU A 221 -5.37 13.15 20.44
C LEU A 221 -5.30 14.65 20.09
N PRO A 222 -5.02 15.54 21.06
CA PRO A 222 -4.87 16.96 20.81
C PRO A 222 -3.62 17.23 19.96
N GLY A 223 -3.76 18.09 18.95
CA GLY A 223 -2.67 18.46 18.03
C GLY A 223 -2.50 17.54 16.83
N LEU A 224 -3.28 16.47 16.70
CA LEU A 224 -3.30 15.61 15.51
C LEU A 224 -4.28 16.17 14.48
N SER A 225 -3.80 16.60 13.31
CA SER A 225 -4.64 17.17 12.25
C SER A 225 -5.05 16.15 11.18
N GLU A 226 -4.17 15.20 10.89
CA GLU A 226 -4.42 14.15 9.90
C GLU A 226 -3.88 12.80 10.38
N LEU A 227 -4.65 11.73 10.15
CA LEU A 227 -4.24 10.35 10.40
C LEU A 227 -4.74 9.45 9.27
N ARG A 228 -3.80 8.78 8.57
CA ARG A 228 -4.10 7.83 7.50
C ARG A 228 -3.46 6.48 7.77
N SER A 229 -4.22 5.41 7.55
CA SER A 229 -3.67 4.05 7.51
C SER A 229 -2.98 3.83 6.18
N GLN A 230 -1.69 3.48 6.20
CA GLN A 230 -0.94 3.16 4.98
C GLN A 230 -0.99 1.67 4.66
N SER A 231 -0.69 0.82 5.64
CA SER A 231 -0.69 -0.62 5.45
C SER A 231 -0.93 -1.37 6.76
N PHE A 232 -1.43 -2.60 6.64
CA PHE A 232 -1.57 -3.54 7.74
C PHE A 232 -1.06 -4.90 7.28
N GLN A 233 0.03 -5.38 7.88
CA GLN A 233 0.66 -6.65 7.51
C GLN A 233 1.14 -7.38 8.75
N LYS A 234 0.81 -8.68 8.85
CA LYS A 234 1.30 -9.56 9.94
C LYS A 234 1.07 -8.98 11.35
N GLY A 235 -0.05 -8.29 11.56
CA GLY A 235 -0.37 -7.67 12.85
C GLY A 235 0.33 -6.33 13.11
N VAL A 236 1.08 -5.79 12.16
CA VAL A 236 1.73 -4.47 12.24
C VAL A 236 0.93 -3.45 11.45
N LEU A 237 0.58 -2.34 12.09
CA LEU A 237 -0.17 -1.23 11.52
C LEU A 237 0.78 -0.06 11.26
N HIS A 238 0.89 0.37 10.00
CA HIS A 238 1.64 1.56 9.59
C HIS A 238 0.69 2.72 9.35
N LEU A 239 0.94 3.83 10.05
CA LEU A 239 0.13 5.04 9.99
C LEU A 239 1.00 6.22 9.55
N ALA A 240 0.41 7.12 8.76
CA ALA A 240 0.93 8.46 8.57
C ALA A 240 0.09 9.44 9.38
N ALA A 241 0.76 10.26 10.16
CA ALA A 241 0.16 11.30 10.99
C ALA A 241 0.73 12.66 10.61
N VAL A 242 -0.10 13.70 10.69
CA VAL A 242 0.35 15.09 10.73
C VAL A 242 0.03 15.63 12.11
N TYR A 243 1.07 16.02 12.84
CA TYR A 243 0.95 16.41 14.24
C TYR A 243 1.64 17.75 14.49
N SER A 244 0.97 18.62 15.25
CA SER A 244 1.43 19.97 15.57
C SER A 244 1.09 20.37 17.02
N GLY A 245 1.04 19.38 17.93
CA GLY A 245 0.81 19.64 19.36
C GLY A 245 2.09 20.00 20.12
N ASP A 246 1.91 20.71 21.24
CA ASP A 246 3.01 21.12 22.12
C ASP A 246 3.63 19.93 22.90
N ILE A 247 2.87 18.85 23.06
CA ILE A 247 3.29 17.62 23.73
C ILE A 247 3.82 16.65 22.67
N PRO A 248 4.97 15.98 22.86
CA PRO A 248 5.44 14.97 21.90
C PRO A 248 4.40 13.87 21.66
N LEU A 249 4.15 13.53 20.39
CA LEU A 249 3.16 12.50 20.02
C LEU A 249 3.44 11.16 20.70
N SER A 250 4.71 10.80 20.92
CA SER A 250 5.09 9.59 21.65
C SER A 250 4.60 9.59 23.10
N ALA A 251 4.60 10.74 23.79
CA ALA A 251 4.05 10.88 25.12
C ALA A 251 2.51 10.76 25.10
N CYS A 252 1.84 11.41 24.15
CA CYS A 252 0.39 11.29 23.96
C CYS A 252 -0.05 9.85 23.68
N LEU A 253 0.72 9.11 22.87
CA LEU A 253 0.43 7.70 22.57
C LEU A 253 0.49 6.81 23.81
N ARG A 254 1.44 7.06 24.74
CA ARG A 254 1.56 6.31 26.01
C ARG A 254 0.37 6.57 26.95
N GLU A 255 -0.26 7.73 26.84
CA GLU A 255 -1.37 8.16 27.69
C GLU A 255 -2.76 7.89 27.08
N LEU A 256 -2.83 7.12 25.99
CA LEU A 256 -4.09 6.80 25.34
C LEU A 256 -5.05 6.06 26.29
N PRO A 257 -6.30 6.53 26.44
CA PRO A 257 -7.27 5.88 27.32
C PRO A 257 -7.60 4.49 26.80
N ASP A 258 -7.65 3.52 27.71
CA ASP A 258 -7.87 2.10 27.42
C ASP A 258 -6.78 1.43 26.57
N TRP A 259 -5.62 2.06 26.32
CA TRP A 259 -4.52 1.43 25.58
C TRP A 259 -3.24 1.42 26.40
N GLN A 260 -2.61 0.25 26.53
CA GLN A 260 -1.25 0.15 27.07
C GLN A 260 -0.26 0.19 25.91
N VAL A 261 0.17 1.41 25.55
CA VAL A 261 1.11 1.63 24.45
C VAL A 261 2.51 1.85 25.01
N ARG A 262 3.45 0.98 24.62
CA ARG A 262 4.87 1.09 24.94
C ARG A 262 5.67 1.51 23.72
N VAL A 263 6.17 2.74 23.71
CA VAL A 263 7.04 3.24 22.64
C VAL A 263 8.39 2.55 22.71
N ILE A 264 8.81 1.89 21.62
CA ILE A 264 10.12 1.24 21.46
C ILE A 264 11.14 2.26 20.93
N GLU A 265 10.76 2.98 19.86
CA GLU A 265 11.62 3.92 19.17
C GLU A 265 10.88 5.25 18.99
N ASP A 266 11.60 6.33 19.22
CA ASP A 266 11.11 7.71 19.04
C ASP A 266 12.21 8.49 18.33
N SER A 267 12.11 8.57 17.01
CA SER A 267 13.06 9.28 16.14
C SER A 267 12.36 10.40 15.38
N PRO A 268 13.10 11.44 14.94
CA PRO A 268 12.50 12.53 14.17
C PRO A 268 11.78 11.99 12.92
N GLY A 269 10.44 12.12 12.90
CA GLY A 269 9.61 11.64 11.79
C GLY A 269 9.11 10.19 11.90
N ARG A 270 9.49 9.43 12.94
CA ARG A 270 9.09 8.02 13.09
C ARG A 270 8.94 7.60 14.55
N ILE A 271 7.82 6.96 14.86
CA ILE A 271 7.53 6.38 16.17
C ILE A 271 7.21 4.90 16.00
N GLU A 272 7.90 4.04 16.73
CA GLU A 272 7.55 2.62 16.85
C GLU A 272 6.99 2.32 18.23
N ALA A 273 5.85 1.66 18.29
CA ALA A 273 5.18 1.35 19.53
C ALA A 273 4.57 -0.06 19.55
N VAL A 274 4.49 -0.61 20.76
CA VAL A 274 3.84 -1.89 21.04
C VAL A 274 2.55 -1.65 21.81
N VAL A 275 1.46 -2.27 21.35
CA VAL A 275 0.21 -2.34 22.10
C VAL A 275 0.21 -3.64 22.89
N GLU A 276 0.31 -3.51 24.21
CA GLU A 276 0.11 -4.65 25.09
C GLU A 276 -1.40 -4.90 25.19
N SER A 277 -1.82 -6.15 24.90
CA SER A 277 -3.23 -6.52 24.87
C SER A 277 -3.93 -6.01 26.13
N LEU A 278 -4.99 -5.23 25.94
CA LEU A 278 -5.94 -4.82 26.97
C LEU A 278 -6.29 -6.04 27.82
N GLY A 279 -5.68 -6.15 29.00
CA GLY A 279 -6.15 -7.04 30.04
C GLY A 279 -7.62 -6.72 30.22
N THR A 280 -8.48 -7.70 29.92
CA THR A 280 -9.92 -7.58 29.95
C THR A 280 -10.30 -6.90 31.26
N ARG A 281 -10.70 -5.63 31.22
CA ARG A 281 -11.28 -4.96 32.38
C ARG A 281 -12.63 -5.63 32.59
N VAL A 282 -12.61 -6.70 33.40
CA VAL A 282 -13.78 -7.39 33.91
C VAL A 282 -14.68 -6.30 34.49
N GLY A 283 -15.86 -6.17 33.88
CA GLY A 283 -16.93 -5.37 34.42
C GLY A 283 -17.24 -5.88 35.82
N GLY A 284 -16.92 -5.07 36.82
CA GLY A 284 -17.25 -5.27 38.22
C GLY A 284 -17.97 -4.03 38.73
N SER A 285 -19.16 -3.78 38.19
CA SER A 285 -20.18 -2.98 38.87
C SER A 285 -20.59 -3.73 40.13
N GLY A 286 -20.02 -3.37 41.27
CA GLY A 286 -20.39 -3.86 42.59
C GLY A 286 -20.56 -2.69 43.52
N ALA A 287 -21.82 -2.37 43.83
CA ALA A 287 -22.21 -1.41 44.84
C ALA A 287 -21.63 -1.75 46.22
N GLY A 288 -21.32 -0.70 46.99
CA GLY A 288 -20.97 -0.73 48.40
C GLY A 288 -20.89 0.69 48.92
#